data_AF-A0A2P4PUK3-F1
#
_entry.id   AF-A0A2P4PUK3-F1
#
_cell.length_a   1.000
_cell.length_b   1.000
_cell.length_c   1.000
_cell.angle_alpha   90.00
_cell.angle_beta   90.00
_cell.angle_gamma   90.00
#
_symmetry.space_group_name_H-M   'P 1'
#
loop_
_entity.id
_entity.type
_entity.pdbx_description
1 polymer ?
#
loop_
_entity_poly.entity_id
_entity_poly.type
_entity_poly.pdbx_seq_one_letter_code
_entity_poly.pdbx_strand_id
1 'polypeptide(L)'
;MQPRTGALYCRSCVSNHFQQNFKNWTSGNHDVDEFIQKVQLNAKNNNQIIEWIEYDKFEDVEYLAKGDLELLLKQFGKMVLGE
;
A
#
# COMPACT_ATOMS: atom_id res chain seq x y z
N MET A 1 1.43 -19.97 -13.27
CA MET A 1 0.58 -18.85 -13.72
C MET A 1 -0.79 -19.41 -14.09
N GLN A 2 -1.86 -19.02 -13.40
CA GLN A 2 -3.22 -19.46 -13.73
C GLN A 2 -3.86 -18.55 -14.79
N PRO A 3 -4.81 -19.05 -15.61
CA PRO A 3 -5.27 -18.37 -16.81
C PRO A 3 -6.16 -17.16 -16.47
N ARG A 4 -5.91 -16.05 -17.18
CA ARG A 4 -6.79 -14.86 -17.15
C ARG A 4 -8.11 -15.20 -17.83
N THR A 5 -9.13 -15.53 -17.04
CA THR A 5 -10.53 -15.44 -17.44
C THR A 5 -11.11 -14.15 -16.85
N GLY A 6 -11.84 -13.39 -17.67
CA GLY A 6 -12.28 -12.04 -17.34
C GLY A 6 -13.09 -11.91 -16.04
N ALA A 7 -12.83 -10.81 -15.33
CA ALA A 7 -13.71 -10.08 -14.41
C ALA A 7 -14.29 -10.79 -13.15
N LEU A 8 -13.82 -11.97 -12.74
CA LEU A 8 -14.17 -12.51 -11.42
C LEU A 8 -13.06 -12.19 -10.41
N TYR A 9 -13.38 -11.35 -9.43
CA TYR A 9 -12.50 -11.08 -8.30
C TYR A 9 -12.20 -12.38 -7.54
N CYS A 10 -10.94 -12.81 -7.58
CA CYS A 10 -10.49 -13.97 -6.82
C CYS A 10 -9.92 -13.51 -5.47
N ARG A 11 -10.76 -13.48 -4.42
CA ARG A 11 -10.35 -13.08 -3.06
C ARG A 11 -9.16 -13.89 -2.54
N SER A 12 -9.18 -15.22 -2.75
CA SER A 12 -8.09 -16.09 -2.31
C SER A 12 -6.79 -15.83 -3.08
N CYS A 13 -6.88 -15.56 -4.39
CA CYS A 13 -5.71 -15.21 -5.21
C CYS A 13 -5.06 -13.92 -4.71
N VAL A 14 -5.87 -12.88 -4.45
CA VAL A 14 -5.41 -11.58 -3.93
C VAL A 14 -4.83 -11.73 -2.53
N SER A 15 -5.53 -12.43 -1.63
CA SER A 15 -5.04 -12.72 -0.28
C SER A 15 -3.71 -13.47 -0.30
N ASN A 16 -3.58 -14.51 -1.13
CA ASN A 16 -2.33 -15.29 -1.26
C ASN A 16 -1.19 -14.44 -1.83
N HIS A 17 -1.49 -13.59 -2.81
CA HIS A 17 -0.51 -12.66 -3.39
C HIS A 17 0.03 -11.71 -2.32
N PHE A 18 -0.85 -11.10 -1.52
CA PHE A 18 -0.44 -10.19 -0.45
C PHE A 18 0.34 -10.90 0.66
N GLN A 19 -0.12 -12.06 1.13
CA GLN A 19 0.58 -12.83 2.16
C GLN A 19 2.02 -13.20 1.78
N GLN A 20 2.26 -13.51 0.50
CA GLN A 20 3.61 -13.78 0.00
C GLN A 20 4.51 -12.53 0.02
N ASN A 21 3.92 -11.34 -0.04
CA ASN A 21 4.62 -10.07 -0.09
C ASN A 21 4.75 -9.34 1.25
N PHE A 22 4.06 -9.77 2.32
CA PHE A 22 4.14 -9.10 3.63
C PHE A 22 5.53 -9.07 4.25
N LYS A 23 6.44 -9.95 3.82
CA LYS A 23 7.84 -9.95 4.28
C LYS A 23 8.76 -9.06 3.44
N ASN A 24 8.27 -8.54 2.32
CA ASN A 24 9.05 -7.83 1.32
C ASN A 24 8.95 -6.31 1.45
N TRP A 25 8.09 -5.81 2.34
CA TRP A 25 7.94 -4.39 2.63
C TRP A 25 7.54 -4.22 4.10
N THR A 26 7.87 -3.06 4.64
CA THR A 26 7.36 -2.55 5.93
C THR A 26 7.28 -1.05 5.82
N SER A 27 6.30 -0.44 6.48
CA SER A 27 6.28 1.00 6.65
C SER A 27 7.31 1.49 7.65
N GLY A 28 7.84 0.61 8.51
CA GLY A 28 8.58 1.00 9.71
C GLY A 28 7.67 1.17 10.94
N ASN A 29 6.35 1.13 10.77
CA ASN A 29 5.37 1.22 11.84
C ASN A 29 4.49 -0.04 11.90
N HIS A 30 4.58 -0.78 13.02
CA HIS A 30 3.87 -2.05 13.19
C HIS A 30 2.35 -1.92 13.11
N ASP A 31 1.77 -0.86 13.69
CA ASP A 31 0.32 -0.66 13.70
C ASP A 31 -0.21 -0.35 12.30
N VAL A 32 0.56 0.41 11.51
CA VAL A 32 0.26 0.71 10.11
C VAL A 32 0.37 -0.55 9.26
N ASP A 33 1.43 -1.34 9.44
CA ASP A 33 1.62 -2.60 8.73
C ASP A 33 0.47 -3.58 9.02
N GLU A 34 0.10 -3.76 10.30
CA GLU A 34 -1.02 -4.63 10.68
C GLU A 34 -2.34 -4.16 10.06
N PHE A 35 -2.61 -2.85 10.09
CA PHE A 35 -3.81 -2.27 9.48
C PHE A 35 -3.86 -2.54 7.97
N ILE A 36 -2.79 -2.25 7.23
CA ILE A 36 -2.73 -2.45 5.78
C ILE A 36 -2.89 -3.93 5.42
N GLN A 37 -2.18 -4.82 6.11
CA GLN A 37 -2.29 -6.27 5.90
C GLN A 37 -3.73 -6.75 6.12
N LYS A 38 -4.38 -6.29 7.20
CA LYS A 38 -5.77 -6.64 7.51
C LYS A 38 -6.74 -6.15 6.44
N VAL A 39 -6.55 -4.94 5.90
CA VAL A 39 -7.40 -4.44 4.81
C VAL A 39 -7.19 -5.25 3.53
N GLN A 40 -5.94 -5.54 3.15
CA GLN A 40 -5.61 -6.33 1.97
C GLN A 40 -6.21 -7.76 2.00
N LEU A 41 -6.20 -8.43 3.16
CA LEU A 41 -6.82 -9.76 3.34
C LEU A 41 -8.35 -9.74 3.30
N ASN A 42 -8.96 -8.59 3.64
CA ASN A 42 -10.40 -8.43 3.74
C ASN A 42 -11.05 -7.79 2.50
N ALA A 43 -10.26 -7.38 1.51
CA ALA A 43 -10.78 -6.83 0.26
C ALA A 43 -11.75 -7.81 -0.41
N LYS A 44 -12.94 -7.31 -0.78
CA LYS A 44 -14.02 -8.10 -1.41
C LYS A 44 -14.09 -7.90 -2.92
N ASN A 45 -13.39 -6.90 -3.44
CA ASN A 45 -13.26 -6.61 -4.86
C ASN A 45 -12.00 -5.75 -5.10
N ASN A 46 -11.67 -5.52 -6.37
CA ASN A 46 -10.49 -4.74 -6.75
C ASN A 46 -10.51 -3.30 -6.24
N ASN A 47 -11.71 -2.72 -6.03
CA ASN A 47 -11.85 -1.33 -5.56
C ASN A 47 -11.60 -1.19 -4.05
N GLN A 48 -11.44 -2.30 -3.32
CA GLN A 48 -11.17 -2.31 -1.88
C GLN A 48 -9.71 -2.66 -1.55
N ILE A 49 -8.88 -2.85 -2.57
CA ILE A 49 -7.45 -3.14 -2.38
C ILE A 49 -6.72 -1.82 -2.11
N ILE A 50 -5.94 -1.80 -1.02
CA ILE A 50 -4.96 -0.74 -0.75
C ILE A 50 -3.58 -1.29 -1.13
N GLU A 51 -2.83 -0.55 -1.93
CA GLU A 51 -1.44 -0.88 -2.27
C GLU A 51 -0.49 -0.08 -1.37
N TRP A 52 0.52 -0.78 -0.84
CA TRP A 52 1.63 -0.13 -0.16
C TRP A 52 2.73 0.16 -1.18
N ILE A 53 3.17 1.41 -1.23
CA ILE A 53 4.27 1.87 -2.08
C ILE A 53 5.28 2.57 -1.17
N GLU A 54 6.51 2.10 -1.20
CA GLU A 54 7.59 2.71 -0.43
C GLU A 54 7.91 4.10 -0.99
N TYR A 55 8.27 5.04 -0.10
CA TYR A 55 8.45 6.45 -0.46
C TYR A 55 9.54 6.65 -1.53
N ASP A 56 10.58 5.82 -1.50
CA ASP A 56 11.71 5.84 -2.44
C ASP A 56 11.34 5.38 -3.86
N LYS A 57 10.19 4.73 -4.05
CA LYS A 57 9.68 4.32 -5.37
C LYS A 57 8.89 5.42 -6.08
N PHE A 58 8.60 6.53 -5.40
CA PHE A 58 8.00 7.68 -6.04
C PHE A 58 9.08 8.46 -6.80
N GLU A 59 9.14 8.25 -8.11
CA GLU A 59 9.91 9.07 -9.04
C GLU A 59 9.09 10.31 -9.43
N ASP A 60 9.76 11.43 -9.73
CA ASP A 60 9.12 12.65 -10.23
C ASP A 60 7.99 13.21 -9.34
N VAL A 61 8.20 13.25 -8.01
CA VAL A 61 7.32 13.99 -7.09
C VAL A 61 7.45 15.49 -7.39
N GLU A 62 6.65 15.96 -8.35
CA GLU A 62 6.53 17.38 -8.66
C GLU A 62 5.67 18.05 -7.59
N TYR A 63 6.29 18.95 -6.82
CA TYR A 63 5.61 19.72 -5.81
C TYR A 63 4.72 20.78 -6.47
N LEU A 64 3.47 20.41 -6.75
CA LEU A 64 2.47 21.29 -7.39
C LEU A 64 2.08 22.51 -6.52
N ALA A 65 2.39 22.48 -5.22
CA ALA A 65 2.20 23.60 -4.31
C ALA A 65 3.41 23.73 -3.36
N LYS A 66 4.12 24.86 -3.45
CA LYS A 66 5.15 25.26 -2.48
C LYS A 66 4.46 25.73 -1.20
N GLY A 67 4.52 24.94 -0.13
CA GLY A 67 3.93 25.29 1.17
C GLY A 67 3.42 24.07 1.95
N ASP A 68 2.30 24.24 2.64
CA ASP A 68 1.73 23.29 3.61
C ASP A 68 1.57 21.85 3.09
N LEU A 69 1.38 21.64 1.78
CA LEU A 69 1.26 20.30 1.18
C LEU A 69 2.58 19.51 1.23
N GLU A 70 3.72 20.18 1.04
CA GLU A 70 5.05 19.57 1.19
C GLU A 70 5.29 19.16 2.65
N LEU A 71 4.90 20.02 3.59
CA LEU A 71 5.00 19.72 5.03
C LEU A 71 4.09 18.54 5.41
N LEU A 72 2.90 18.48 4.82
CA LEU A 72 1.93 17.42 5.03
C LEU A 72 2.45 16.08 4.51
N LEU A 73 2.98 16.02 3.28
CA LEU A 73 3.59 14.80 2.74
C LEU A 73 4.81 14.35 3.55
N LYS A 74 5.65 15.28 4.01
CA LYS A 74 6.75 14.97 4.94
C LYS A 74 6.24 14.48 6.30
N GLN A 75 5.17 15.06 6.84
CA GLN A 75 4.58 14.65 8.11
C GLN A 75 3.90 13.28 8.01
N PHE A 76 3.20 13.01 6.90
CA PHE A 76 2.65 11.68 6.59
C PHE A 76 3.78 10.67 6.39
N GLY A 77 4.84 11.02 5.65
CA GLY A 77 6.05 10.22 5.51
C GLY A 77 6.67 9.88 6.87
N LYS A 78 6.87 10.86 7.74
CA LYS A 78 7.36 10.65 9.11
C LYS A 78 6.43 9.81 9.98
N MET A 79 5.12 10.07 9.92
CA MET A 79 4.11 9.31 10.67
C MET A 79 4.14 7.81 10.30
N VAL A 80 4.48 7.54 9.05
CA VAL A 80 4.53 6.19 8.52
C VAL A 80 5.91 5.55 8.74
N LEU A 81 7.01 6.30 8.59
CA LEU A 81 8.41 5.85 8.76
C LEU A 81 8.90 5.82 10.22
N GLY A 82 8.18 6.45 11.16
CA GLY A 82 8.47 6.38 12.59
C GLY A 82 9.69 7.19 13.06
N GLU A 83 9.97 8.34 12.43
CA GLU A 83 10.99 9.32 12.88
C GLU A 83 10.40 10.54 13.61
#